data_AF-X1S9L7-F1
#
_entry.id   AF-X1S9L7-F1
#
_cell.length_a   1.000
_cell.length_b   1.000
_cell.length_c   1.000
_cell.angle_alpha   90.00
_cell.angle_beta   90.00
_cell.angle_gamma   90.00
#
_symmetry.space_group_name_H-M   'P 1'
#
loop_
_entity.id
_entity.type
_entity.pdbx_description
1 polymer ?
#
loop_
_entity_poly.entity_id
_entity_poly.type
_entity_poly.pdbx_seq_one_letter_code
_entity_poly.pdbx_strand_id
1 'polypeptide(L)' 'MDGLRFIDQVAIISAGQTHSYSGAFGMAGGDVTIKAYSYYPVGPDWILDDTAQKDVTLAEVFEGTITKKEL' A
#
# COMPACT_ATOMS: atom_id res chain seq x y z
N MET A 1 8.72 -2.47 11.39
CA MET A 1 8.28 -2.28 10.00
C MET A 1 9.48 -2.56 9.11
N ASP A 2 9.45 -3.67 8.40
CA ASP A 2 10.58 -4.12 7.55
C ASP A 2 10.61 -3.41 6.18
N GLY A 3 9.93 -2.26 6.07
CA GLY A 3 9.85 -1.43 4.85
C GLY A 3 8.98 -1.98 3.71
N LEU A 4 8.51 -3.23 3.83
CA LEU A 4 7.75 -3.97 2.82
C LEU A 4 6.23 -4.01 3.05
N ARG A 5 5.74 -3.50 4.19
CA ARG A 5 4.32 -3.53 4.56
C ARG A 5 3.80 -2.12 4.79
N PHE A 6 2.79 -1.73 4.01
CA PHE A 6 2.09 -0.46 4.18
C PHE A 6 1.10 -0.49 5.35
N ILE A 7 0.51 -1.66 5.61
CA ILE A 7 -0.37 -1.93 6.74
C ILE A 7 0.27 -3.07 7.54
N ASP A 8 0.82 -2.77 8.72
CA ASP A 8 1.55 -3.76 9.53
C ASP A 8 0.76 -4.22 10.77
N GLN A 9 -0.41 -3.63 11.03
CA GLN A 9 -1.25 -3.98 12.17
C GLN A 9 -2.69 -4.23 11.74
N VAL A 10 -3.28 -5.30 12.29
CA VAL A 10 -4.72 -5.54 12.21
C VAL A 10 -5.41 -4.45 13.04
N ALA A 11 -6.38 -3.76 12.43
CA ALA A 11 -7.26 -2.82 13.12
C ALA A 11 -8.66 -3.41 13.25
N ILE A 12 -9.23 -3.35 14.45
CA ILE A 12 -10.65 -3.64 14.67
C ILE A 12 -11.43 -2.35 14.49
N ILE A 13 -12.35 -2.35 13.53
CA ILE A 13 -13.13 -1.17 13.14
C ILE A 13 -14.60 -1.47 13.42
N SER A 14 -15.26 -0.61 14.20
CA SER A 14 -16.70 -0.75 14.45
C SER A 14 -17.51 -0.43 13.19
N ALA A 15 -18.70 -1.02 13.07
CA ALA A 15 -19.59 -0.79 11.94
C ALA A 15 -19.86 0.72 11.72
N GLY A 16 -19.74 1.17 10.47
CA GLY A 16 -19.95 2.57 10.08
C GLY A 16 -18.81 3.53 10.43
N GLN A 17 -17.71 3.04 11.00
CA GLN A 17 -16.51 3.85 11.24
C GLN A 17 -15.53 3.78 10.06
N THR A 18 -14.78 4.85 9.87
CA THR A 18 -13.67 4.91 8.92
C THR A 18 -12.37 4.81 9.67
N HIS A 19 -11.47 3.94 9.21
CA HIS A 19 -10.08 3.92 9.64
C HIS A 19 -9.19 4.29 8.46
N SER A 20 -8.17 5.12 8.71
CA SER A 20 -7.28 5.62 7.66
C SER A 20 -5.84 5.32 8.02
N TYR A 21 -5.12 4.69 7.08
CA TYR A 21 -3.69 4.46 7.17
C TYR A 21 -2.95 5.54 6.39
N SER A 22 -1.81 5.99 6.93
CA SER A 22 -0.87 6.85 6.23
C SER A 22 0.55 6.35 6.49
N GLY A 23 1.41 6.45 5.50
CA GLY A 23 2.77 5.92 5.60
C GLY A 23 3.52 5.97 4.29
N ALA A 24 4.69 5.34 4.30
CA ALA A 24 5.53 5.15 3.13
C ALA A 24 6.06 3.72 3.13
N PHE A 25 6.35 3.19 1.94
CA PHE A 25 6.96 1.89 1.74
C PHE A 25 8.08 2.02 0.69
N GLY A 26 9.09 1.17 0.78
CA GLY A 26 10.13 1.09 -0.24
C GLY A 26 9.61 0.30 -1.45
N MET A 27 9.77 0.84 -2.66
CA MET A 27 9.54 0.06 -3.88
C MET A 27 10.76 -0.85 -4.13
N ALA A 28 10.54 -2.14 -4.33
CA ALA A 28 11.61 -3.12 -4.55
C ALA A 28 12.21 -3.07 -5.97
N GLY A 29 12.26 -1.88 -6.59
CA GLY A 29 12.76 -1.68 -7.95
C GLY A 29 11.75 -1.92 -9.08
N GLY A 30 10.46 -2.09 -8.76
CA GLY A 30 9.38 -2.26 -9.73
C GLY A 30 8.02 -1.90 -9.16
N ASP A 31 6.98 -2.08 -9.97
CA ASP A 31 5.60 -1.81 -9.60
C ASP A 31 5.18 -2.56 -8.33
N VAL A 32 4.41 -1.91 -7.47
CA VAL A 32 3.92 -2.48 -6.22
C VAL A 32 2.40 -2.48 -6.20
N THR A 33 1.80 -3.61 -5.88
CA THR A 33 0.36 -3.72 -5.62
C THR A 33 0.10 -3.64 -4.12
N ILE A 34 -0.65 -2.64 -3.69
CA ILE A 34 -1.21 -2.56 -2.34
C ILE A 34 -2.51 -3.35 -2.31
N LYS A 35 -2.65 -4.29 -1.37
CA LYS A 35 -3.90 -5.03 -1.14
C LYS A 35 -4.43 -4.74 0.25
N ALA A 36 -5.73 -4.50 0.35
CA ALA A 36 -6.45 -4.31 1.59
C ALA A 36 -7.59 -5.33 1.67
N TYR A 37 -7.77 -5.89 2.86
CA TYR A 37 -8.78 -6.90 3.17
C TYR A 37 -9.53 -6.48 4.42
N SER A 38 -10.85 -6.56 4.40
CA SER A 38 -11.67 -6.49 5.61
C SER A 38 -12.22 -7.87 5.94
N TYR A 39 -12.42 -8.11 7.23
CA TYR A 39 -12.99 -9.34 7.75
C TYR A 39 -14.01 -9.00 8.82
N TYR A 40 -15.08 -9.77 8.94
CA TYR A 40 -16.01 -9.71 10.07
C TYR A 40 -15.98 -11.02 10.88
N PRO A 41 -16.18 -10.93 12.20
CA PRO A 41 -16.16 -12.11 13.06
C PRO A 41 -17.48 -12.89 12.98
N VAL A 42 -17.39 -14.21 12.90
CA VAL A 42 -18.52 -15.15 13.06
C VAL A 42 -18.09 -16.23 14.05
N GLY A 43 -18.48 -16.07 15.31
CA GLY A 43 -18.00 -16.96 16.38
C GLY A 43 -16.47 -16.84 16.54
N PRO A 44 -15.71 -17.96 16.48
CA PRO A 44 -14.25 -17.94 16.54
C PRO A 44 -13.59 -17.60 15.19
N ASP A 45 -14.35 -17.57 14.09
CA ASP A 45 -13.84 -17.43 12.74
C ASP A 45 -13.86 -15.97 12.26
N TRP A 46 -12.95 -15.64 11.35
CA TRP A 46 -12.91 -14.36 10.63
C TRP A 46 -13.25 -14.61 9.16
N ILE A 47 -14.40 -14.12 8.74
CA ILE A 47 -14.89 -14.28 7.37
C ILE A 47 -14.45 -13.08 6.55
N LEU A 48 -13.87 -13.34 5.36
CA LEU A 48 -13.50 -12.29 4.42
C LEU A 48 -14.75 -11.51 3.99
N ASP A 49 -14.68 -10.20 4.09
CA ASP A 49 -15.79 -9.29 3.77
C ASP A 49 -15.54 -8.65 2.40
N ASP A 50 -14.61 -7.69 2.34
CA ASP A 50 -14.23 -6.99 1.11
C ASP A 50 -12.74 -7.13 0.81
N THR A 51 -12.42 -6.94 -0.47
CA THR A 51 -11.06 -6.82 -0.96
C THR A 51 -10.93 -5.58 -1.83
N ALA A 52 -9.80 -4.89 -1.70
CA ALA A 52 -9.44 -3.80 -2.57
C ALA A 52 -7.96 -3.92 -2.94
N GLN A 53 -7.63 -3.47 -4.15
CA GLN A 53 -6.25 -3.40 -4.60
C GLN A 53 -5.96 -2.10 -5.33
N LYS A 54 -4.71 -1.65 -5.25
CA LYS A 54 -4.21 -0.51 -5.98
C LYS A 54 -2.79 -0.77 -6.45
N ASP A 55 -2.58 -0.66 -7.75
CA ASP A 55 -1.25 -0.68 -8.33
C ASP A 55 -0.61 0.71 -8.23
N VAL A 56 0.65 0.72 -7.79
CA VAL A 56 1.50 1.89 -7.65
C VAL A 56 2.70 1.65 -8.55
N THR A 57 2.77 2.43 -9.62
CA THR A 57 3.89 2.43 -10.55
C THR A 57 4.69 3.72 -10.36
N LEU A 58 5.97 3.70 -10.68
CA LEU A 58 6.69 4.95 -10.85
C LEU A 58 6.08 5.68 -12.04
N ALA A 59 5.67 6.93 -11.84
CA ALA A 59 5.43 7.81 -12.97
C ALA A 59 6.73 7.87 -13.78
N GLU A 60 6.61 7.87 -15.11
CA GLU A 60 7.75 7.90 -16.03
C GLU A 60 8.77 8.93 -15.54
N VAL A 61 9.90 8.45 -15.01
CA VAL A 61 11.03 9.31 -14.71
C VAL A 61 11.55 9.69 -16.08
N PHE A 62 11.12 10.84 -16.59
CA PHE A 62 11.80 11.43 -17.74
C PHE A 62 13.27 11.50 -17.35
N GLU A 63 14.11 10.67 -17.98
CA GLU A 63 15.56 10.77 -17.92
C GLU A 63 15.95 12.10 -18.59
N GLY A 64 15.77 13.18 -17.86
CA GLY A 64 15.92 14.54 -18.32
C GLY A 64 17.29 15.11 -17.92
N THR A 65 18.24 14.97 -18.84
CA THR A 65 19.26 15.99 -19.15
C THR A 65 20.30 16.34 -18.07
N ILE A 66 21.33 15.51 -17.90
CA ILE A 66 22.70 16.06 -17.76
C ILE A 66 23.31 16.12 -19.17
N THR A 67 22.97 17.14 -19.95
CA THR A 67 23.80 17.51 -21.08
C THR A 67 25.09 18.12 -20.53
N LYS A 68 26.18 17.39 -20.72
CA LYS A 68 27.58 17.76 -20.51
C LYS A 68 27.81 19.29 -20.61
N LYS A 69 28.17 19.95 -19.51
CA LYS A 69 28.83 21.26 -19.59
C LYS A 69 30.28 21.03 -20.01
N GLU A 70 30.57 21.27 -21.28
CA GLU A 70 31.94 21.49 -21.73
C GLU A 70 32.37 22.90 -21.30
N LEU A 71 33.51 22.97 -20.62
CA LEU A 71 34.30 24.18 -20.34
C LEU A 71 35.74 23.84 -20.69
#